data_AF-A0A8J2JZE6-F1
#
_entry.id   AF-A0A8J2JZE6-F1
#
_cell.length_a   1.000
_cell.length_b   1.000
_cell.length_c   1.000
_cell.angle_alpha   90.00
_cell.angle_beta   90.00
_cell.angle_gamma   90.00
#
_symmetry.space_group_name_H-M   'P 1'
#
loop_
_entity.id
_entity.type
_entity.pdbx_description
1 polymer ?
#
loop_
_entity_poly.entity_id
_entity_poly.type
_entity_poly.pdbx_seq_one_letter_code
_entity_poly.pdbx_strand_id
1 'polypeptide(L)'
;MVRAAGLTLFTIFLLTAQAVFVPSAKEYLRKRSQAFKQDSKARFGSNQKLEDSREIKVNEILMMFKSREYDEGVNSEGVHFAAAGHFFHTRSLIEASNVFKIIRLLPKGASLHQHDAVMPSVEWVARNLTYMEDLYVCVDSKDLLTFHFFDRRPADTCSDNKNWTLVADLRESASSMEFIDSWFARSMSMYTPTPDVDYPSIGQVWKAFEEKITTVGGVANYEPALRRHFYQTMQELYDDNVMYFEERGLLADVIK
;
A
#
# COMPACT_ATOMS: atom_id res chain seq x y z
N MET A 1 -27.89 -73.77 56.09
CA MET A 1 -28.52 -72.44 55.99
C MET A 1 -27.51 -71.48 55.38
N VAL A 2 -27.88 -70.81 54.28
CA VAL A 2 -27.27 -69.59 53.65
C VAL A 2 -25.84 -69.76 53.08
N ARG A 3 -25.66 -70.02 51.77
CA ARG A 3 -25.61 -69.12 50.57
C ARG A 3 -24.32 -68.28 50.42
N ALA A 4 -23.60 -68.52 49.33
CA ALA A 4 -22.88 -67.54 48.52
C ALA A 4 -22.80 -68.12 47.09
N ALA A 5 -23.76 -67.86 46.20
CA ALA A 5 -23.91 -66.66 45.35
C ALA A 5 -22.74 -66.48 44.37
N GLY A 6 -22.70 -67.30 43.31
CA GLY A 6 -21.96 -66.99 42.09
C GLY A 6 -22.82 -66.14 41.17
N LEU A 7 -22.53 -64.85 41.08
CA LEU A 7 -23.08 -63.95 40.05
C LEU A 7 -22.03 -63.82 38.94
N THR A 8 -22.21 -64.53 37.84
CA THR A 8 -21.42 -64.31 36.62
C THR A 8 -22.12 -63.22 35.82
N LEU A 9 -21.62 -61.98 35.90
CA LEU A 9 -22.08 -60.87 35.07
C LEU A 9 -21.67 -61.13 33.61
N PHE A 10 -22.63 -61.46 32.74
CA PHE A 10 -22.41 -61.47 31.30
C PHE A 10 -22.68 -60.04 30.79
N THR A 11 -21.62 -59.25 30.67
CA THR A 11 -21.70 -57.90 30.08
C THR A 11 -21.87 -58.05 28.58
N ILE A 12 -23.10 -57.91 28.08
CA ILE A 12 -23.39 -57.83 26.64
C ILE A 12 -22.84 -56.50 26.13
N PHE A 13 -21.71 -56.55 25.43
CA PHE A 13 -21.21 -55.41 24.66
C PHE A 13 -22.10 -55.25 23.42
N LEU A 14 -23.13 -54.40 23.53
CA LEU A 14 -23.89 -53.91 22.37
C LEU A 14 -22.95 -53.05 21.54
N LEU A 15 -22.34 -53.66 20.51
CA LEU A 15 -21.76 -52.94 19.38
C LEU A 15 -22.89 -52.17 18.70
N THR A 16 -23.13 -50.93 19.13
CA THR A 16 -23.91 -50.00 18.33
C THR A 16 -23.09 -49.71 17.08
N ALA A 17 -23.40 -50.42 15.99
CA ALA A 17 -23.01 -49.98 14.67
C ALA A 17 -23.66 -48.62 14.47
N GLN A 18 -22.94 -47.54 14.78
CA GLN A 18 -23.30 -46.22 14.27
C GLN A 18 -23.22 -46.37 12.76
N ALA A 19 -24.38 -46.46 12.11
CA ALA A 19 -24.45 -46.37 10.67
C ALA A 19 -23.83 -45.02 10.31
N VAL A 20 -22.58 -45.05 9.85
CA VAL A 20 -21.94 -43.89 9.27
C VAL A 20 -22.80 -43.57 8.05
N PHE A 21 -23.66 -42.56 8.19
CA PHE A 21 -24.49 -42.11 7.09
C PHE A 21 -23.58 -41.45 6.07
N VAL A 22 -23.05 -42.26 5.15
CA VAL A 22 -22.32 -41.78 3.99
C VAL A 22 -23.37 -41.13 3.09
N PRO A 23 -23.35 -39.79 2.93
CA PRO A 23 -24.33 -39.12 2.08
C PRO A 23 -24.23 -39.69 0.68
N SER A 24 -25.38 -39.90 0.03
CA SER A 24 -25.37 -40.27 -1.40
C SER A 24 -24.60 -39.22 -2.20
N ALA A 25 -23.95 -39.61 -3.30
CA ALA A 25 -23.25 -38.67 -4.18
C ALA A 25 -24.16 -37.49 -4.60
N LYS A 26 -25.45 -37.76 -4.82
CA LYS A 26 -26.47 -36.75 -5.12
C LYS A 26 -26.68 -35.76 -3.97
N GLU A 27 -26.77 -36.24 -2.73
CA GLU A 27 -26.92 -35.39 -1.56
C GLU A 27 -25.66 -34.55 -1.31
N TYR A 28 -24.48 -35.15 -1.44
CA TYR A 28 -23.20 -34.44 -1.38
C TYR A 28 -23.14 -33.31 -2.41
N LEU A 29 -23.41 -33.60 -3.70
CA LEU A 29 -23.37 -32.61 -4.77
C LEU A 29 -24.40 -31.49 -4.54
N ARG A 30 -25.58 -31.82 -4.02
CA ARG A 30 -26.59 -30.82 -3.63
C ARG A 30 -26.08 -29.91 -2.52
N LYS A 31 -25.53 -30.48 -1.44
CA LYS A 31 -24.96 -29.71 -0.31
C LYS A 31 -23.77 -28.86 -0.76
N ARG A 32 -22.88 -29.40 -1.59
CA ARG A 32 -21.75 -28.70 -2.21
C ARG A 32 -22.23 -27.49 -3.03
N SER A 33 -23.20 -27.69 -3.92
CA SER A 33 -23.78 -26.59 -4.71
C SER A 33 -24.46 -25.53 -3.84
N GLN A 34 -25.15 -25.95 -2.78
CA GLN A 34 -25.77 -25.05 -1.82
C GLN A 34 -24.71 -24.21 -1.09
N ALA A 35 -23.60 -24.81 -0.65
CA ALA A 35 -22.50 -24.12 -0.01
C ALA A 35 -21.86 -23.07 -0.93
N PHE A 36 -21.57 -23.42 -2.21
CA PHE A 36 -21.04 -22.43 -3.17
C PHE A 36 -22.00 -21.26 -3.41
N LYS A 37 -23.30 -21.53 -3.50
CA LYS A 37 -24.30 -20.47 -3.67
C LYS A 37 -24.39 -19.57 -2.44
N GLN A 38 -24.25 -20.14 -1.25
CA GLN A 38 -24.24 -19.37 0.01
C GLN A 38 -22.99 -18.50 0.10
N ASP A 39 -21.81 -19.06 -0.16
CA ASP A 39 -20.54 -18.32 -0.19
C ASP A 39 -20.59 -17.17 -1.21
N SER A 40 -21.00 -17.47 -2.45
CA SER A 40 -21.10 -16.46 -3.50
C SER A 40 -22.05 -15.31 -3.16
N LYS A 41 -23.11 -15.56 -2.38
CA LYS A 41 -24.08 -14.54 -1.92
C LYS A 41 -23.62 -13.77 -0.68
N ALA A 42 -22.61 -14.27 0.04
CA ALA A 42 -22.05 -13.59 1.20
C ALA A 42 -20.94 -12.59 0.81
N ARG A 43 -20.41 -12.69 -0.42
CA ARG A 43 -19.34 -11.80 -0.90
C ARG A 43 -19.82 -10.36 -1.07
N PHE A 44 -18.91 -9.43 -0.83
CA PHE A 44 -19.12 -8.01 -1.11
C PHE A 44 -19.56 -7.81 -2.57
N GLY A 45 -20.58 -6.98 -2.78
CA GLY A 45 -21.13 -6.69 -4.11
C GLY A 45 -21.99 -7.79 -4.74
N SER A 46 -22.19 -8.95 -4.08
CA SER A 46 -22.92 -10.09 -4.68
C SER A 46 -24.39 -9.85 -5.00
N ASN A 47 -25.01 -8.84 -4.38
CA ASN A 47 -26.39 -8.45 -4.65
C ASN A 47 -26.52 -7.47 -5.84
N GLN A 48 -25.39 -6.99 -6.38
CA GLN A 48 -25.40 -6.15 -7.57
C GLN A 48 -25.68 -7.00 -8.81
N LYS A 49 -26.71 -6.61 -9.55
CA LYS A 49 -27.08 -7.27 -10.80
C LYS A 49 -26.48 -6.49 -11.96
N LEU A 50 -25.73 -7.17 -12.83
CA LEU A 50 -25.26 -6.60 -14.09
C LEU A 50 -26.38 -6.80 -15.13
N GLU A 51 -27.13 -5.74 -15.40
CA GLU A 51 -28.26 -5.77 -16.35
C GLU A 51 -27.86 -5.18 -17.71
N ASP A 52 -26.87 -4.29 -17.76
CA ASP A 52 -26.34 -3.75 -19.00
C ASP A 52 -25.39 -4.76 -19.68
N SER A 53 -25.64 -5.06 -20.96
CA SER A 53 -24.78 -5.93 -21.77
C SER A 53 -23.30 -5.49 -21.81
N ARG A 54 -23.02 -4.20 -21.65
CA ARG A 54 -21.66 -3.63 -21.61
C ARG A 54 -20.98 -3.96 -20.29
N GLU A 55 -21.70 -3.88 -19.17
CA GLU A 55 -21.18 -4.26 -17.85
C GLU A 55 -20.84 -5.76 -17.82
N ILE A 56 -21.74 -6.60 -18.35
CA ILE A 56 -21.50 -8.04 -18.50
C ILE A 56 -20.24 -8.26 -19.34
N LYS A 57 -20.11 -7.55 -20.47
CA LYS A 57 -18.97 -7.73 -21.36
C LYS A 57 -17.64 -7.31 -20.73
N VAL A 58 -17.62 -6.18 -20.03
CA VAL A 58 -16.42 -5.72 -19.31
C VAL A 58 -16.08 -6.69 -18.18
N ASN A 59 -17.06 -7.20 -17.44
CA ASN A 59 -16.83 -8.21 -16.42
C ASN A 59 -16.23 -9.51 -16.98
N GLU A 60 -16.69 -9.99 -18.14
CA GLU A 60 -16.08 -11.14 -18.83
C GLU A 60 -14.60 -10.90 -19.14
N ILE A 61 -14.27 -9.74 -19.70
CA ILE A 61 -12.89 -9.37 -20.07
C ILE A 61 -12.01 -9.26 -18.82
N LEU A 62 -12.49 -8.56 -17.78
CA LEU A 62 -11.79 -8.41 -16.51
C LEU A 62 -11.52 -9.78 -15.87
N MET A 63 -12.54 -10.64 -15.80
CA MET A 63 -12.40 -11.96 -15.20
C MET A 63 -11.49 -12.88 -16.02
N MET A 64 -11.51 -12.78 -17.36
CA MET A 64 -10.57 -13.49 -18.22
C MET A 64 -9.12 -13.11 -17.92
N PHE A 65 -8.79 -11.81 -17.84
CA PHE A 65 -7.44 -11.36 -17.50
C PHE A 65 -7.06 -11.77 -16.07
N LYS A 66 -7.96 -11.57 -15.11
CA LYS A 66 -7.75 -11.95 -13.71
C LYS A 66 -7.46 -13.44 -13.55
N SER A 67 -8.24 -14.31 -14.20
CA SER A 67 -8.02 -15.76 -14.14
C SER A 67 -6.69 -16.14 -14.77
N ARG A 68 -6.31 -15.54 -15.91
CA ARG A 68 -5.02 -15.80 -16.54
C ARG A 68 -3.84 -15.39 -15.65
N GLU A 69 -3.87 -14.17 -15.10
CA GLU A 69 -2.81 -13.66 -14.22
C GLU A 69 -2.73 -14.48 -12.91
N TYR A 70 -3.87 -14.93 -12.38
CA TYR A 70 -3.91 -15.84 -11.24
C TYR A 70 -3.28 -17.20 -11.56
N ASP A 71 -3.66 -17.82 -12.68
CA ASP A 71 -3.13 -19.11 -13.10
C ASP A 71 -1.62 -19.03 -13.36
N GLU A 72 -1.13 -17.95 -13.98
CA GLU A 72 0.29 -17.68 -14.17
C GLU A 72 1.03 -17.55 -12.83
N GLY A 73 0.44 -16.83 -11.87
CA GLY A 73 0.99 -16.72 -10.51
C GLY A 73 1.08 -18.08 -9.80
N VAL A 74 0.05 -18.92 -9.90
CA VAL A 74 0.05 -20.27 -9.30
C VAL A 74 1.04 -21.21 -10.00
N ASN A 75 1.07 -21.19 -11.33
CA ASN A 75 1.91 -22.09 -12.13
C ASN A 75 3.40 -21.72 -12.10
N SER A 76 3.73 -20.49 -11.67
CA SER A 76 5.11 -20.02 -11.46
C SER A 76 5.59 -20.17 -10.02
N GLU A 77 4.94 -21.03 -9.22
CA GLU A 77 5.27 -21.22 -7.79
C GLU A 77 5.22 -19.90 -6.99
N GLY A 78 4.37 -18.96 -7.40
CA GLY A 78 4.22 -17.66 -6.78
C GLY A 78 5.16 -16.56 -7.29
N VAL A 79 6.14 -16.87 -8.15
CA VAL A 79 7.12 -15.89 -8.65
C VAL A 79 6.45 -14.75 -9.42
N HIS A 80 5.42 -15.04 -10.22
CA HIS A 80 4.66 -14.01 -10.94
C HIS A 80 3.40 -13.57 -10.18
N PHE A 81 3.21 -14.03 -8.95
CA PHE A 81 2.06 -13.64 -8.17
C PHE A 81 2.34 -12.37 -7.38
N ALA A 82 2.16 -11.21 -8.02
CA ALA A 82 2.55 -9.90 -7.51
C ALA A 82 2.03 -9.58 -6.08
N ALA A 83 0.85 -10.10 -5.73
CA ALA A 83 0.24 -9.90 -4.41
C ALA A 83 0.94 -10.67 -3.27
N ALA A 84 1.78 -11.67 -3.59
CA ALA A 84 2.51 -12.46 -2.61
C ALA A 84 3.93 -11.93 -2.33
N GLY A 85 4.44 -11.03 -3.17
CA GLY A 85 5.77 -10.43 -3.01
C GLY A 85 5.73 -9.03 -2.38
N HIS A 86 6.89 -8.57 -1.91
CA HIS A 86 7.04 -7.20 -1.42
C HIS A 86 6.76 -6.20 -2.55
N PHE A 87 5.93 -5.17 -2.28
CA PHE A 87 5.50 -4.20 -3.31
C PHE A 87 6.66 -3.57 -4.09
N PHE A 88 7.77 -3.24 -3.42
CA PHE A 88 8.97 -2.69 -4.08
C PHE A 88 9.56 -3.60 -5.17
N HIS A 89 9.38 -4.92 -5.05
CA HIS A 89 9.86 -5.88 -6.04
C HIS A 89 8.79 -6.23 -7.08
N THR A 90 7.51 -6.16 -6.70
CA THR A 90 6.40 -6.58 -7.57
C THR A 90 5.72 -5.43 -8.30
N ARG A 91 6.08 -4.17 -8.03
CA ARG A 91 5.52 -2.98 -8.69
C ARG A 91 5.51 -3.09 -10.21
N SER A 92 6.61 -3.52 -10.82
CA SER A 92 6.71 -3.65 -12.29
C SER A 92 5.75 -4.71 -12.85
N LEU A 93 5.49 -5.80 -12.11
CA LEU A 93 4.49 -6.80 -12.47
C LEU A 93 3.07 -6.22 -12.40
N ILE A 94 2.78 -5.42 -11.37
CA ILE A 94 1.49 -4.72 -11.21
C ILE A 94 1.29 -3.72 -12.35
N GLU A 95 2.29 -2.92 -12.69
CA GLU A 95 2.21 -1.94 -13.79
C GLU A 95 2.02 -2.61 -15.16
N ALA A 96 2.56 -3.82 -15.35
CA ALA A 96 2.38 -4.61 -16.57
C ALA A 96 1.00 -5.28 -16.67
N SER A 97 0.32 -5.54 -15.55
CA SER A 97 -0.97 -6.26 -15.46
C SER A 97 -2.08 -5.61 -16.29
N ASN A 98 -2.85 -6.44 -17.00
CA ASN A 98 -4.04 -5.97 -17.70
C ASN A 98 -5.21 -5.72 -16.74
N VAL A 99 -5.28 -6.46 -15.63
CA VAL A 99 -6.21 -6.17 -14.55
C VAL A 99 -5.95 -4.78 -13.98
N PHE A 100 -4.69 -4.43 -13.67
CA PHE A 100 -4.35 -3.11 -13.13
C PHE A 100 -4.66 -1.98 -14.13
N LYS A 101 -4.35 -2.17 -15.42
CA LYS A 101 -4.72 -1.22 -16.48
C LYS A 101 -6.22 -0.97 -16.55
N ILE A 102 -7.07 -1.98 -16.35
CA ILE A 102 -8.53 -1.81 -16.26
C ILE A 102 -8.91 -1.05 -14.99
N ILE A 103 -8.32 -1.40 -13.83
CA ILE A 103 -8.60 -0.74 -12.54
C ILE A 103 -8.28 0.76 -12.59
N ARG A 104 -7.22 1.15 -13.30
CA ARG A 104 -6.88 2.58 -13.53
C ARG A 104 -7.99 3.35 -14.25
N LEU A 105 -8.73 2.70 -15.14
CA LEU A 105 -9.84 3.33 -15.87
C LEU A 105 -11.11 3.45 -15.04
N LEU A 106 -11.26 2.69 -13.97
CA LEU A 106 -12.48 2.71 -13.15
C LEU A 106 -12.66 4.06 -12.46
N PRO A 107 -13.89 4.61 -12.41
CA PRO A 107 -14.20 5.74 -11.55
C PRO A 107 -14.22 5.24 -10.10
N LYS A 108 -13.11 5.42 -9.39
CA LYS A 108 -12.90 4.84 -8.06
C LYS A 108 -13.68 5.55 -6.96
N GLY A 109 -14.37 6.65 -7.30
CA GLY A 109 -15.17 7.42 -6.37
C GLY A 109 -14.28 8.29 -5.51
N ALA A 110 -13.95 7.83 -4.31
CA ALA A 110 -13.27 8.63 -3.30
C ALA A 110 -12.09 7.93 -2.62
N SER A 111 -11.06 8.70 -2.28
CA SER A 111 -9.97 8.28 -1.40
C SER A 111 -10.23 8.73 0.03
N LEU A 112 -10.63 7.82 0.92
CA LEU A 112 -11.14 8.16 2.27
C LEU A 112 -10.11 8.01 3.40
N HIS A 113 -8.87 7.70 3.06
CA HIS A 113 -7.78 7.57 4.03
C HIS A 113 -6.48 8.03 3.40
N GLN A 114 -6.07 9.26 3.72
CA GLN A 114 -4.84 9.89 3.25
C GLN A 114 -4.23 10.70 4.39
N HIS A 115 -2.94 11.03 4.28
CA HIS A 115 -2.21 11.83 5.26
C HIS A 115 -1.56 13.02 4.54
N ASP A 116 -1.77 14.22 5.08
CA ASP A 116 -1.44 15.51 4.44
C ASP A 116 -0.01 15.62 3.89
N ALA A 117 0.98 15.09 4.59
CA ALA A 117 2.38 15.24 4.25
C ALA A 117 2.90 14.33 3.13
N VAL A 118 2.14 13.32 2.68
CA VAL A 118 2.68 12.23 1.82
C VAL A 118 1.76 11.85 0.65
N MET A 119 1.10 12.85 0.06
CA MET A 119 0.12 12.62 -0.99
C MET A 119 0.67 12.65 -2.43
N PRO A 120 1.36 13.71 -2.89
CA PRO A 120 1.88 13.76 -4.25
C PRO A 120 3.15 12.92 -4.38
N SER A 121 3.47 12.52 -5.62
CA SER A 121 4.71 11.80 -5.91
C SER A 121 5.96 12.54 -5.42
N VAL A 122 6.84 11.82 -4.73
CA VAL A 122 8.09 12.38 -4.18
C VAL A 122 9.04 12.87 -5.28
N GLU A 123 8.95 12.27 -6.48
CA GLU A 123 9.65 12.74 -7.66
C GLU A 123 9.16 14.13 -8.09
N TRP A 124 7.84 14.38 -8.04
CA TRP A 124 7.30 15.70 -8.32
C TRP A 124 7.73 16.70 -7.25
N VAL A 125 7.69 16.34 -5.97
CA VAL A 125 8.14 17.21 -4.85
C VAL A 125 9.60 17.61 -5.05
N ALA A 126 10.48 16.64 -5.31
CA ALA A 126 11.88 16.88 -5.59
C ALA A 126 12.08 17.79 -6.80
N ARG A 127 11.36 17.56 -7.91
CA ARG A 127 11.55 18.31 -9.16
C ARG A 127 10.85 19.67 -9.22
N ASN A 128 9.93 19.97 -8.30
CA ASN A 128 9.13 21.20 -8.36
C ASN A 128 9.24 22.04 -7.09
N LEU A 129 9.08 21.44 -5.91
CA LEU A 129 9.08 22.22 -4.66
C LEU A 129 10.50 22.54 -4.20
N THR A 130 11.46 21.64 -4.41
CA THR A 130 12.85 21.91 -4.00
C THR A 130 13.60 22.90 -4.91
N TYR A 131 12.94 23.42 -5.94
CA TYR A 131 13.45 24.49 -6.81
C TYR A 131 12.99 25.88 -6.37
N MET A 132 12.21 25.97 -5.29
CA MET A 132 11.81 27.26 -4.72
C MET A 132 13.02 28.00 -4.13
N GLU A 133 12.98 29.32 -4.24
CA GLU A 133 13.97 30.21 -3.63
C GLU A 133 13.97 30.04 -2.11
N ASP A 134 15.10 30.39 -1.47
CA ASP A 134 15.23 30.40 -0.02
C ASP A 134 15.03 29.06 0.70
N LEU A 135 15.01 27.94 -0.06
CA LEU A 135 15.02 26.60 0.50
C LEU A 135 16.44 26.18 0.87
N TYR A 136 16.63 25.84 2.14
CA TYR A 136 17.88 25.30 2.64
C TYR A 136 17.73 23.82 2.98
N VAL A 137 18.83 23.09 2.86
CA VAL A 137 18.94 21.70 3.29
C VAL A 137 20.09 21.54 4.29
N CYS A 138 19.84 20.69 5.27
CA CYS A 138 20.82 20.17 6.21
C CYS A 138 20.95 18.66 6.01
N VAL A 139 22.17 18.14 6.09
CA VAL A 139 22.45 16.71 6.05
C VAL A 139 23.12 16.33 7.36
N ASP A 140 22.49 15.46 8.12
CA ASP A 140 23.02 15.01 9.42
C ASP A 140 24.14 13.96 9.26
N SER A 141 24.66 13.45 10.37
CA SER A 141 25.72 12.43 10.36
C SER A 141 25.30 11.06 9.78
N LYS A 142 24.02 10.87 9.48
CA LYS A 142 23.41 9.63 8.96
C LYS A 142 22.82 9.80 7.56
N ASP A 143 23.18 10.88 6.87
CA ASP A 143 22.66 11.24 5.55
C ASP A 143 21.13 11.50 5.52
N LEU A 144 20.52 11.84 6.66
CA LEU A 144 19.13 12.29 6.71
C LEU A 144 19.06 13.77 6.31
N LEU A 145 18.15 14.09 5.40
CA LEU A 145 17.96 15.44 4.90
C LEU A 145 16.86 16.13 5.71
N THR A 146 17.15 17.33 6.19
CA THR A 146 16.14 18.24 6.75
C THR A 146 16.08 19.48 5.88
N PHE A 147 14.88 19.81 5.38
CA PHE A 147 14.64 21.00 4.59
C PHE A 147 13.98 22.08 5.45
N HIS A 148 14.26 23.35 5.14
CA HIS A 148 13.61 24.48 5.77
C HIS A 148 13.74 25.74 4.90
N PHE A 149 12.69 26.55 4.86
CA PHE A 149 12.70 27.85 4.18
C PHE A 149 13.18 28.95 5.14
N PHE A 150 14.13 29.77 4.72
CA PHE A 150 14.61 30.90 5.53
C PHE A 150 14.68 32.18 4.70
N ASP A 151 14.02 33.26 5.17
CA ASP A 151 14.12 34.60 4.55
C ASP A 151 15.56 35.12 4.41
N ARG A 152 16.46 34.62 5.27
CA ARG A 152 17.87 34.96 5.30
C ARG A 152 18.67 33.74 5.72
N ARG A 153 19.90 33.63 5.22
CA ARG A 153 20.83 32.57 5.62
C ARG A 153 20.91 32.48 7.15
N PRO A 154 20.58 31.33 7.75
CA PRO A 154 20.61 31.16 9.20
C PRO A 154 22.06 31.24 9.72
N ALA A 155 22.24 31.92 10.85
CA ALA A 155 23.52 31.98 11.55
C ALA A 155 23.79 30.69 12.37
N ASP A 156 22.72 30.02 12.80
CA ASP A 156 22.78 28.80 13.58
C ASP A 156 23.00 27.58 12.70
N THR A 157 23.69 26.59 13.27
CA THR A 157 23.83 25.26 12.68
C THR A 157 22.53 24.47 12.83
N CYS A 158 22.32 23.51 11.93
CA CYS A 158 21.30 22.49 12.06
C CYS A 158 21.80 21.31 12.93
N SER A 159 21.22 20.11 12.73
CA SER A 159 21.60 18.89 13.45
C SER A 159 23.11 18.60 13.37
N ASP A 160 23.67 18.01 14.43
CA ASP A 160 25.08 17.61 14.52
C ASP A 160 26.09 18.74 14.24
N ASN A 161 25.73 19.99 14.57
CA ASN A 161 26.53 21.20 14.28
C ASN A 161 26.87 21.36 12.78
N LYS A 162 26.02 20.85 11.89
CA LYS A 162 26.16 21.01 10.45
C LYS A 162 25.57 22.34 10.00
N ASN A 163 26.05 22.86 8.88
CA ASN A 163 25.55 24.13 8.34
C ASN A 163 24.39 23.88 7.37
N TRP A 164 23.42 24.78 7.40
CA TRP A 164 22.42 24.90 6.34
C TRP A 164 23.09 25.30 5.03
N THR A 165 22.70 24.61 3.95
CA THR A 165 23.17 24.88 2.59
C THR A 165 21.99 25.28 1.73
N LEU A 166 22.10 26.38 0.98
CA LEU A 166 21.06 26.79 0.05
C LEU A 166 20.93 25.72 -1.04
N VAL A 167 19.71 25.26 -1.32
CA VAL A 167 19.50 24.20 -2.31
C VAL A 167 19.96 24.64 -3.71
N ALA A 168 19.82 25.93 -4.05
CA ALA A 168 20.36 26.48 -5.28
C ALA A 168 21.90 26.29 -5.40
N ASP A 169 22.66 26.68 -4.37
CA ASP A 169 24.13 26.49 -4.34
C ASP A 169 24.50 25.00 -4.45
N LEU A 170 23.75 24.15 -3.76
CA LEU A 170 23.96 22.71 -3.79
C LEU A 170 23.74 22.14 -5.20
N ARG A 171 22.72 22.62 -5.93
CA ARG A 171 22.46 22.26 -7.34
C ARG A 171 23.58 22.69 -8.27
N GLU A 172 24.16 23.87 -8.08
CA GLU A 172 25.29 24.36 -8.89
C GLU A 172 26.55 23.50 -8.70
N SER A 173 26.75 22.98 -7.48
CA SER A 173 27.89 22.12 -7.14
C SER A 173 27.66 20.63 -7.42
N ALA A 174 26.44 20.24 -7.79
CA ALA A 174 26.07 18.84 -8.00
C ALA A 174 26.66 18.27 -9.29
N SER A 175 26.88 16.95 -9.32
CA SER A 175 27.36 16.24 -10.52
C SER A 175 26.40 16.32 -11.71
N SER A 176 25.09 16.38 -11.44
CA SER A 176 24.03 16.64 -12.41
C SER A 176 22.73 16.99 -11.70
N MET A 177 21.81 17.66 -12.40
CA MET A 177 20.46 17.94 -11.91
C MET A 177 19.68 16.66 -11.61
N GLU A 178 19.87 15.62 -12.42
CA GLU A 178 19.21 14.32 -12.23
C GLU A 178 19.68 13.62 -10.96
N PHE A 179 20.98 13.71 -10.64
CA PHE A 179 21.53 13.12 -9.43
C PHE A 179 20.92 13.74 -8.18
N ILE A 180 20.88 15.07 -8.11
CA ILE A 180 20.36 15.78 -6.94
C ILE A 180 18.85 15.62 -6.79
N ASP A 181 18.09 15.69 -7.88
CA ASP A 181 16.63 15.43 -7.87
C ASP A 181 16.33 14.01 -7.38
N SER A 182 17.08 13.02 -7.87
CA SER A 182 16.92 11.64 -7.43
C SER A 182 17.35 11.43 -5.97
N TRP A 183 18.37 12.14 -5.50
CA TRP A 183 18.78 12.08 -4.10
C TRP A 183 17.73 12.63 -3.16
N PHE A 184 17.13 13.79 -3.50
CA PHE A 184 16.02 14.35 -2.74
C PHE A 184 14.77 13.46 -2.80
N ALA A 185 14.41 12.91 -3.96
CA ALA A 185 13.28 11.97 -4.05
C ALA A 185 13.49 10.72 -3.16
N ARG A 186 14.70 10.15 -3.16
CA ARG A 186 15.05 9.01 -2.28
C ARG A 186 15.05 9.38 -0.80
N SER A 187 15.40 10.62 -0.43
CA SER A 187 15.34 11.04 0.97
C SER A 187 13.90 11.16 1.49
N MET A 188 12.91 11.25 0.60
CA MET A 188 11.47 11.29 0.91
C MET A 188 10.75 9.95 0.67
N SER A 189 11.40 8.95 0.09
CA SER A 189 10.81 7.65 -0.25
C SER A 189 11.23 6.54 0.71
N MET A 190 10.33 5.57 0.94
CA MET A 190 10.63 4.31 1.62
C MET A 190 11.22 3.25 0.68
N TYR A 191 11.27 3.50 -0.64
CA TYR A 191 11.77 2.51 -1.58
C TYR A 191 13.25 2.20 -1.34
N THR A 192 13.53 0.89 -1.27
CA THR A 192 14.88 0.34 -1.29
C THR A 192 14.87 -1.01 -2.04
N PRO A 193 15.98 -1.40 -2.70
CA PRO A 193 16.12 -2.74 -3.27
C PRO A 193 16.05 -3.88 -2.24
N THR A 194 16.40 -3.62 -0.98
CA THR A 194 16.56 -4.65 0.07
C THR A 194 15.71 -4.36 1.32
N PRO A 195 14.37 -4.30 1.21
CA PRO A 195 13.50 -3.89 2.32
C PRO A 195 13.62 -4.79 3.55
N ASP A 196 13.84 -6.09 3.38
CA ASP A 196 13.99 -7.03 4.49
C ASP A 196 15.30 -6.85 5.28
N VAL A 197 16.32 -6.25 4.66
CA VAL A 197 17.62 -5.96 5.29
C VAL A 197 17.60 -4.56 5.90
N ASP A 198 17.07 -3.59 5.17
CA ASP A 198 17.09 -2.19 5.56
C ASP A 198 16.03 -1.89 6.64
N TYR A 199 14.94 -2.67 6.65
CA TYR A 199 13.83 -2.56 7.60
C TYR A 199 13.54 -3.89 8.32
N PRO A 200 14.47 -4.42 9.14
CA PRO A 200 14.34 -5.78 9.66
C PRO A 200 13.33 -5.90 10.82
N SER A 201 12.72 -4.79 11.25
CA SER A 201 11.67 -4.81 12.28
C SER A 201 10.65 -3.70 12.09
N ILE A 202 9.47 -3.89 12.70
CA ILE A 202 8.40 -2.89 12.74
C ILE A 202 8.91 -1.56 13.33
N GLY A 203 9.71 -1.61 14.40
CA GLY A 203 10.25 -0.38 15.00
C GLY A 203 11.17 0.40 14.05
N GLN A 204 11.99 -0.31 13.26
CA GLN A 204 12.91 0.32 12.31
C GLN A 204 12.20 0.88 11.09
N VAL A 205 11.21 0.17 10.54
CA VAL A 205 10.43 0.69 9.40
C VAL A 205 9.61 1.92 9.80
N TRP A 206 9.03 1.94 11.00
CA TRP A 206 8.30 3.11 11.51
C TRP A 206 9.21 4.31 11.71
N LYS A 207 10.38 4.09 12.30
CA LYS A 207 11.37 5.16 12.46
C LYS A 207 11.78 5.75 11.11
N ALA A 208 12.11 4.91 10.14
CA ALA A 208 12.44 5.37 8.79
C ALA A 208 11.27 6.13 8.16
N PHE A 209 10.03 5.62 8.28
CA PHE A 209 8.83 6.25 7.77
C PHE A 209 8.61 7.67 8.34
N GLU A 210 8.77 7.85 9.66
CA GLU A 210 8.68 9.15 10.32
C GLU A 210 9.79 10.13 9.86
N GLU A 211 11.02 9.62 9.68
CA GLU A 211 12.14 10.40 9.13
C GLU A 211 11.84 10.89 7.70
N LYS A 212 11.24 10.04 6.85
CA LYS A 212 10.80 10.42 5.49
C LYS A 212 9.70 11.47 5.51
N ILE A 213 8.66 11.30 6.34
CA ILE A 213 7.58 12.29 6.49
C ILE A 213 8.14 13.63 6.95
N THR A 214 9.05 13.63 7.93
CA THR A 214 9.70 14.85 8.43
C THR A 214 10.45 15.57 7.31
N THR A 215 11.15 14.80 6.46
CA THR A 215 11.86 15.34 5.29
C THR A 215 10.90 16.03 4.32
N VAL A 216 9.76 15.40 3.99
CA VAL A 216 8.74 16.00 3.11
C VAL A 216 8.13 17.25 3.75
N GLY A 217 7.83 17.21 5.04
CA GLY A 217 7.27 18.34 5.79
C GLY A 217 8.14 19.60 5.72
N GLY A 218 9.47 19.44 5.75
CA GLY A 218 10.41 20.56 5.60
C GLY A 218 10.35 21.26 4.23
N VAL A 219 9.82 20.57 3.21
CA VAL A 219 9.61 21.13 1.86
C VAL A 219 8.16 21.62 1.69
N ALA A 220 7.18 20.90 2.24
CA ALA A 220 5.77 21.17 2.03
C ALA A 220 5.18 22.23 2.98
N ASN A 221 5.69 22.39 4.21
CA ASN A 221 5.13 23.29 5.24
C ASN A 221 5.55 24.76 5.09
N TYR A 222 5.62 25.24 3.84
CA TYR A 222 5.80 26.63 3.45
C TYR A 222 4.60 27.04 2.60
N GLU A 223 3.98 28.19 2.85
CA GLU A 223 2.65 28.52 2.30
C GLU A 223 2.56 28.36 0.77
N PRO A 224 3.50 28.88 -0.03
CA PRO A 224 3.49 28.67 -1.48
C PRO A 224 3.70 27.22 -1.89
N ALA A 225 4.56 26.47 -1.16
CA ALA A 225 4.81 25.06 -1.40
C ALA A 225 3.58 24.21 -1.09
N LEU A 226 2.92 24.47 0.05
CA LEU A 226 1.72 23.77 0.50
C LEU A 226 0.57 23.91 -0.49
N ARG A 227 0.36 25.12 -1.04
CA ARG A 227 -0.65 25.34 -2.09
C ARG A 227 -0.39 24.48 -3.33
N ARG A 228 0.86 24.42 -3.79
CA ARG A 228 1.24 23.61 -4.96
C ARG A 228 1.14 22.12 -4.66
N HIS A 229 1.57 21.71 -3.47
CA HIS A 229 1.47 20.34 -2.98
C HIS A 229 0.03 19.85 -3.00
N PHE A 230 -0.89 20.61 -2.42
CA PHE A 230 -2.33 20.28 -2.39
C PHE A 230 -2.95 20.24 -3.79
N TYR A 231 -2.56 21.17 -4.68
CA TYR A 231 -3.01 21.14 -6.07
C TYR A 231 -2.52 19.90 -6.81
N GLN A 232 -1.24 19.55 -6.65
CA GLN A 232 -0.68 18.35 -7.29
C GLN A 232 -1.37 17.09 -6.80
N THR A 233 -1.63 16.98 -5.49
CA THR A 233 -2.44 15.89 -4.92
C THR A 233 -3.77 15.73 -5.65
N MET A 234 -4.52 16.82 -5.84
CA MET A 234 -5.80 16.79 -6.55
C MET A 234 -5.61 16.34 -8.00
N GLN A 235 -4.55 16.80 -8.67
CA GLN A 235 -4.25 16.41 -10.04
C GLN A 235 -3.93 14.92 -10.14
N GLU A 236 -3.06 14.37 -9.29
CA GLU A 236 -2.67 12.96 -9.34
C GLU A 236 -3.86 12.02 -9.02
N LEU A 237 -4.74 12.41 -8.08
CA LEU A 237 -5.97 11.68 -7.80
C LEU A 237 -6.95 11.74 -8.98
N TYR A 238 -7.11 12.92 -9.59
CA TYR A 238 -7.95 13.10 -10.76
C TYR A 238 -7.46 12.26 -11.96
N ASP A 239 -6.14 12.23 -12.18
CA ASP A 239 -5.51 11.44 -13.24
C ASP A 239 -5.68 9.93 -13.02
N ASP A 240 -5.89 9.49 -11.77
CA ASP A 240 -6.30 8.13 -11.40
C ASP A 240 -7.83 8.00 -11.22
N ASN A 241 -8.63 8.89 -11.79
CA ASN A 241 -10.10 8.80 -11.81
C ASN A 241 -10.74 8.69 -10.40
N VAL A 242 -10.14 9.38 -9.42
CA VAL A 242 -10.67 9.62 -8.07
C VAL A 242 -11.18 11.04 -8.00
N MET A 243 -12.44 11.23 -7.59
CA MET A 243 -13.16 12.50 -7.71
C MET A 243 -13.33 13.24 -6.37
N TYR A 244 -12.97 12.60 -5.27
CA TYR A 244 -13.07 13.16 -3.92
C TYR A 244 -12.02 12.52 -3.02
N PHE A 245 -11.51 13.27 -2.04
CA PHE A 245 -10.68 12.67 -0.99
C PHE A 245 -10.93 13.31 0.38
N GLU A 246 -10.72 12.50 1.41
CA GLU A 246 -10.59 12.94 2.80
C GLU A 246 -9.17 12.64 3.27
N GLU A 247 -8.54 13.61 3.93
CA GLU A 247 -7.22 13.45 4.51
C GLU A 247 -7.22 13.62 6.03
N ARG A 248 -6.16 13.12 6.65
CA ARG A 248 -5.82 13.37 8.05
C ARG A 248 -4.68 14.38 8.06
N GLY A 249 -5.01 15.58 8.51
CA GLY A 249 -4.06 16.67 8.63
C GLY A 249 -3.49 16.76 10.04
N LEU A 250 -2.17 16.87 10.16
CA LEU A 250 -1.53 17.29 11.41
C LEU A 250 -1.70 18.79 11.66
N LEU A 251 -1.99 19.57 10.59
CA LEU A 251 -2.20 21.02 10.64
C LEU A 251 -1.02 21.74 11.32
N ALA A 252 0.19 21.37 10.93
CA ALA A 252 1.42 21.98 11.44
C ALA A 252 1.48 23.48 11.09
N ASP A 253 2.27 24.22 11.87
CA ASP A 253 2.53 25.64 11.60
C ASP A 253 3.17 25.80 10.21
N VAL A 254 2.59 26.68 9.41
CA VAL A 254 3.04 26.95 8.04
C VAL A 254 3.89 28.21 8.03
N ILE A 255 5.11 28.09 7.51
CA ILE A 255 6.00 29.25 7.28
C ILE A 255 5.36 30.09 6.17
N LYS A 256 5.27 31.41 6.39
CA LYS A 256 4.64 32.34 5.44
C LYS A 256 5.64 32.86 4.42
#